data_AF-A0A4U7D4P1-F1
#
_entry.id   AF-A0A4U7D4P1-F1
#
_cell.length_a   1.000
_cell.length_b   1.000
_cell.length_c   1.000
_cell.angle_alpha   90.00
_cell.angle_beta   90.00
_cell.angle_gamma   90.00
#
_symmetry.space_group_name_H-M   'P 1'
#
loop_
_entity.id
_entity.type
_entity.pdbx_description
1 polymer ?
#
loop_
_entity_poly.entity_id
_entity_poly.type
_entity_poly.pdbx_seq_one_letter_code
_entity_poly.pdbx_strand_id
1 'polypeptide(L)'
;MVPPADGPQPREMTGDTALDEPLPDFLDAKAKTIEETDSPEDGIHRSGNYVQALERVVPDWIEWMDSRGVTTLEALDSRHLARYAGHLARRVNARRANGDAEGITPATAWNYYSLVSAYLHYCQQWEYIAENPADTDRAKDEMPDRPTTDSGQQQFWSQQQRETIVSYVDERAHDAIDADPRSREALTAARDRALVYVLGFSGVRGAEVLAASRDDRRTGITWADIDTDQEILTVLGKSQKVEKAPLTDRPVRALSRWQTLLDPPAETWPVFPSFHLASLREAARSQLQDRGVDTETIDTVTSLSTADLADAFRERDLTPPALTTEGGRYTLKKLSQEAAVDCSADPKDYLTLHGARRGVGEAYYDEAGFSDAQRALRHEDPSTTSKMYAHKEASELSDVGSEIFSSEE
;
A
#
# COMPACT_ATOMS: atom_id res chain seq x y z
N MET A 1 -11.80 29.57 14.62
CA MET A 1 -10.62 29.27 15.45
C MET A 1 -11.13 28.48 16.64
N VAL A 2 -11.19 27.16 16.49
CA VAL A 2 -11.61 26.23 17.54
C VAL A 2 -10.39 26.00 18.44
N PRO A 3 -10.51 25.95 19.78
CA PRO A 3 -9.37 25.72 20.65
C PRO A 3 -8.82 24.31 20.42
N PRO A 4 -7.53 24.04 20.72
CA PRO A 4 -7.02 22.68 20.73
C PRO A 4 -7.76 21.90 21.82
N ALA A 5 -8.17 20.67 21.51
CA ALA A 5 -8.67 19.72 22.50
C ALA A 5 -7.61 19.56 23.61
N ASP A 6 -8.05 19.65 24.87
CA ASP A 6 -7.21 19.44 26.04
C ASP A 6 -6.52 18.07 25.92
N GLY A 7 -5.18 18.08 25.86
CA GLY A 7 -4.40 16.85 26.02
C GLY A 7 -4.62 16.27 27.42
N PRO A 8 -4.43 14.94 27.60
CA PRO A 8 -4.65 14.30 28.89
C PRO A 8 -3.77 14.97 29.95
N GLN A 9 -4.41 15.47 31.02
CA GLN A 9 -3.70 16.07 32.14
C GLN A 9 -2.96 14.99 32.95
N PRO A 10 -1.76 15.28 33.47
CA PRO A 10 -1.00 14.33 34.29
C PRO A 10 -1.81 13.98 35.55
N ARG A 11 -2.28 12.74 35.62
CA ARG A 11 -3.00 12.19 36.78
C ARG A 11 -2.00 11.66 37.82
N GLU A 12 -2.36 11.79 39.09
CA GLU A 12 -1.69 11.07 40.18
C GLU A 12 -1.71 9.57 39.89
N MET A 13 -0.55 8.90 39.94
CA MET A 13 -0.44 7.46 39.73
C MET A 13 -1.15 6.67 40.84
N THR A 14 -2.46 6.47 40.69
CA THR A 14 -3.19 5.41 41.37
C THR A 14 -2.85 4.12 40.63
N GLY A 15 -2.09 3.22 41.25
CA GLY A 15 -1.44 2.07 40.59
C GLY A 15 -2.35 0.95 40.08
N ASP A 16 -3.42 1.29 39.36
CA ASP A 16 -4.42 0.39 38.80
C ASP A 16 -4.83 0.81 37.37
N THR A 17 -3.92 1.37 36.57
CA THR A 17 -4.23 1.83 35.21
C THR A 17 -4.51 0.63 34.30
N ALA A 18 -5.72 0.54 33.73
CA ALA A 18 -6.09 -0.59 32.88
C ALA A 18 -5.24 -0.64 31.60
N LEU A 19 -4.97 -1.85 31.08
CA LEU A 19 -4.15 -2.02 29.87
C LEU A 19 -4.72 -1.34 28.62
N ASP A 20 -6.04 -1.16 28.55
CA ASP A 20 -6.76 -0.54 27.45
C ASP A 20 -7.03 0.95 27.67
N GLU A 21 -6.81 1.49 28.88
CA GLU A 21 -7.16 2.87 29.21
C GLU A 21 -6.44 3.90 28.30
N PRO A 22 -5.12 3.83 28.04
CA PRO A 22 -4.46 4.75 27.10
C PRO A 22 -4.67 4.43 25.62
N LEU A 23 -5.34 3.32 25.28
CA LEU A 23 -5.41 2.84 23.90
C LEU A 23 -6.14 3.80 22.95
N PRO A 24 -7.33 4.37 23.29
CA PRO A 24 -8.02 5.31 22.42
C PRO A 24 -7.14 6.52 22.04
N ASP A 25 -6.48 7.15 23.03
CA ASP A 25 -5.61 8.31 22.81
C ASP A 25 -4.39 7.96 21.94
N PHE A 26 -3.81 6.78 22.17
CA PHE A 26 -2.72 6.29 21.33
C PHE A 26 -3.16 6.06 19.88
N LEU A 27 -4.34 5.46 19.68
CA LEU A 27 -4.88 5.24 18.34
C LEU A 27 -5.17 6.56 17.62
N ASP A 28 -5.76 7.53 18.31
CA ASP A 28 -5.99 8.89 17.79
C ASP A 28 -4.68 9.55 17.37
N ALA A 29 -3.65 9.47 18.21
CA ALA A 29 -2.33 10.04 17.93
C ALA A 29 -1.61 9.38 16.72
N LYS A 30 -2.03 8.17 16.30
CA LYS A 30 -1.45 7.44 15.16
C LYS A 30 -2.32 7.46 13.91
N ALA A 31 -3.57 7.89 14.02
CA ALA A 31 -4.48 8.03 12.90
C ALA A 31 -3.99 9.09 11.90
N LYS A 32 -4.36 8.92 10.63
CA LYS A 32 -4.10 9.91 9.58
C LYS A 32 -5.21 10.96 9.50
N THR A 33 -6.45 10.53 9.69
CA THR A 33 -7.64 11.35 9.89
C THR A 33 -8.54 10.64 10.90
N ILE A 34 -9.39 11.43 11.56
CA ILE A 34 -10.36 10.98 12.55
C ILE A 34 -11.70 11.58 12.13
N GLU A 35 -12.71 10.73 11.99
CA GLU A 35 -14.09 11.13 11.72
C GLU A 35 -14.99 10.65 12.86
N GLU A 36 -15.74 11.59 13.42
CA GLU A 36 -16.80 11.29 14.39
C GLU A 36 -18.11 11.07 13.61
N THR A 37 -18.70 9.90 13.76
CA THR A 37 -20.00 9.57 13.18
C THR A 37 -21.12 9.84 14.19
N ASP A 38 -22.20 10.49 13.74
CA ASP A 38 -23.37 10.83 14.57
C ASP A 38 -24.21 9.60 14.98
N SER A 39 -23.85 8.40 14.52
CA SER A 39 -24.55 7.15 14.82
C SER A 39 -23.94 6.46 16.05
N PRO A 40 -24.72 6.15 17.10
CA PRO A 40 -24.21 5.51 18.31
C PRO A 40 -23.69 4.07 18.11
N GLU A 41 -23.95 3.45 16.96
CA GLU A 41 -23.43 2.11 16.59
C GLU A 41 -22.10 2.15 15.83
N ASP A 42 -21.78 3.28 15.19
CA ASP A 42 -20.54 3.50 14.45
C ASP A 42 -19.68 4.49 15.26
N GLY A 43 -18.77 3.97 16.08
CA GLY A 43 -17.86 4.77 16.90
C GLY A 43 -16.85 5.61 16.08
N ILE A 44 -15.82 6.14 16.74
CA ILE A 44 -14.75 6.94 16.11
C ILE A 44 -14.10 6.16 14.97
N HIS A 45 -14.12 6.70 13.75
CA HIS A 45 -13.46 6.11 12.58
C HIS A 45 -12.06 6.69 12.39
N ARG A 46 -11.03 5.82 12.37
CA ARG A 46 -9.62 6.20 12.21
C ARG A 46 -9.05 5.69 10.88
N SER A 47 -8.51 6.61 10.07
CA SER A 47 -7.87 6.22 8.82
C SER A 47 -6.36 5.94 8.99
N GLY A 48 -5.85 5.00 8.21
CA GLY A 48 -4.43 4.67 8.11
C GLY A 48 -4.14 3.18 8.33
N ASN A 49 -3.33 2.60 7.45
CA ASN A 49 -2.90 1.19 7.57
C ASN A 49 -2.23 0.88 8.93
N TYR A 50 -1.49 1.84 9.49
CA TYR A 50 -0.79 1.66 10.77
C TYR A 50 -1.77 1.63 11.95
N VAL A 51 -2.71 2.59 12.02
CA VAL A 51 -3.71 2.64 13.11
C VAL A 51 -4.66 1.45 13.04
N GLN A 52 -5.11 1.02 11.86
CA GLN A 52 -5.95 -0.18 11.74
C GLN A 52 -5.21 -1.47 12.14
N ALA A 53 -3.90 -1.53 11.95
CA ALA A 53 -3.11 -2.66 12.45
C ALA A 53 -3.02 -2.64 13.98
N LEU A 54 -2.89 -1.45 14.59
CA LEU A 54 -2.92 -1.27 16.05
C LEU A 54 -4.28 -1.64 16.65
N GLU A 55 -5.38 -1.18 16.04
CA GLU A 55 -6.77 -1.46 16.45
C GLU A 55 -7.10 -2.96 16.49
N ARG A 56 -6.37 -3.77 15.74
CA ARG A 56 -6.51 -5.23 15.81
C ARG A 56 -5.52 -5.85 16.78
N VAL A 57 -4.23 -5.55 16.63
CA VAL A 57 -3.16 -6.29 17.31
C VAL A 57 -3.06 -5.94 18.79
N VAL A 58 -3.25 -4.67 19.16
CA VAL A 58 -3.12 -4.26 20.55
C VAL A 58 -4.28 -4.80 21.39
N PRO A 59 -5.56 -4.73 20.97
CA PRO A 59 -6.65 -5.41 21.67
C PRO A 59 -6.47 -6.93 21.78
N ASP A 60 -6.07 -7.62 20.70
CA ASP A 60 -5.75 -9.07 20.74
C ASP A 60 -4.68 -9.39 21.81
N TRP A 61 -3.69 -8.51 21.97
CA TRP A 61 -2.65 -8.65 22.98
C TRP A 61 -3.16 -8.35 24.40
N ILE A 62 -4.01 -7.34 24.57
CA ILE A 62 -4.64 -7.01 25.86
C ILE A 62 -5.48 -8.19 26.34
N GLU A 63 -6.33 -8.76 25.48
CA GLU A 63 -7.12 -9.97 25.81
C GLU A 63 -6.21 -11.16 26.15
N TRP A 64 -5.10 -11.31 25.42
CA TRP A 64 -4.11 -12.33 25.72
C TRP A 64 -3.44 -12.14 27.09
N MET A 65 -3.23 -10.90 27.53
CA MET A 65 -2.70 -10.58 28.87
C MET A 65 -3.75 -10.80 29.96
N ASP A 66 -4.99 -10.36 29.72
CA ASP A 66 -6.11 -10.53 30.65
C ASP A 66 -6.38 -12.01 30.95
N SER A 67 -6.40 -12.86 29.92
CA SER A 67 -6.51 -14.32 30.09
C SER A 67 -5.38 -14.97 30.93
N ARG A 68 -4.33 -14.21 31.26
CA ARG A 68 -3.20 -14.61 32.12
C ARG A 68 -3.17 -13.85 33.45
N GLY A 69 -4.22 -13.10 33.77
CA GLY A 69 -4.38 -12.35 35.01
C GLY A 69 -3.57 -11.06 35.07
N VAL A 70 -3.18 -10.50 33.92
CA VAL A 70 -2.47 -9.22 33.83
C VAL A 70 -3.40 -8.21 33.17
N THR A 71 -3.98 -7.32 33.98
CA THR A 71 -5.04 -6.39 33.53
C THR A 71 -4.65 -4.92 33.66
N THR A 72 -3.54 -4.62 34.33
CA THR A 72 -3.05 -3.26 34.54
C THR A 72 -1.65 -3.06 33.98
N LEU A 73 -1.32 -1.82 33.63
CA LEU A 73 -0.01 -1.44 33.10
C LEU A 73 1.11 -1.64 34.13
N GLU A 74 0.82 -1.38 35.40
CA GLU A 74 1.76 -1.50 36.52
C GLU A 74 2.11 -2.97 36.84
N ALA A 75 1.22 -3.90 36.51
CA ALA A 75 1.47 -5.33 36.64
C ALA A 75 2.38 -5.90 35.52
N LEU A 76 2.59 -5.15 34.44
CA LEU A 76 3.44 -5.61 33.34
C LEU A 76 4.92 -5.63 33.74
N ASP A 77 5.61 -6.65 33.26
CA ASP A 77 7.06 -6.75 33.39
C ASP A 77 7.66 -7.42 32.15
N SER A 78 9.00 -7.44 32.07
CA SER A 78 9.71 -8.08 30.96
C SER A 78 9.39 -9.57 30.80
N ARG A 79 8.96 -10.28 31.85
CA ARG A 79 8.60 -11.71 31.77
C ARG A 79 7.26 -11.90 31.08
N HIS A 80 6.31 -10.99 31.29
CA HIS A 80 5.04 -11.00 30.56
C HIS A 80 5.27 -10.83 29.06
N LEU A 81 6.14 -9.90 28.66
CA LEU A 81 6.45 -9.66 27.25
C LEU A 81 7.30 -10.79 26.64
N ALA A 82 8.22 -11.39 27.41
CA ALA A 82 8.93 -12.60 27.00
C ALA A 82 7.98 -13.79 26.75
N ARG A 83 6.95 -13.97 27.58
CA ARG A 83 5.91 -15.00 27.36
C ARG A 83 5.09 -14.73 26.10
N TYR A 84 4.80 -13.46 25.80
CA TYR A 84 4.11 -13.06 24.57
C TYR A 84 4.99 -13.31 23.33
N ALA A 85 6.26 -12.91 23.37
CA ALA A 85 7.24 -13.23 22.33
C ALA A 85 7.33 -14.75 22.08
N GLY A 86 7.44 -15.55 23.14
CA GLY A 86 7.41 -17.01 23.04
C GLY A 86 6.09 -17.57 22.49
N HIS A 87 4.95 -16.91 22.75
CA HIS A 87 3.67 -17.27 22.10
C HIS A 87 3.71 -17.01 20.59
N LEU A 88 4.24 -15.87 20.16
CA LEU A 88 4.42 -15.57 18.73
C LEU A 88 5.40 -16.56 18.07
N ALA A 89 6.50 -16.92 18.74
CA ALA A 89 7.45 -17.93 18.28
C ALA A 89 6.78 -19.31 18.11
N ARG A 90 5.92 -19.72 19.07
CA ARG A 90 5.13 -20.96 18.93
C ARG A 90 4.19 -20.92 17.73
N ARG A 91 3.55 -19.78 17.44
CA ARG A 91 2.70 -19.62 16.25
C ARG A 91 3.50 -19.69 14.94
N VAL A 92 4.75 -19.21 14.94
CA VAL A 92 5.67 -19.40 13.81
C VAL A 92 6.02 -20.86 13.61
N ASN A 93 6.33 -21.57 14.70
CA ASN A 93 6.64 -23.01 14.63
C ASN A 93 5.42 -23.85 14.22
N ALA A 94 4.21 -23.48 14.67
CA ALA A 94 2.97 -24.11 14.22
C ALA A 94 2.79 -23.99 12.70
N ARG A 95 3.12 -22.83 12.11
CA ARG A 95 3.12 -22.66 10.64
C ARG A 95 4.08 -23.62 9.95
N ARG A 96 5.29 -23.77 10.50
CA ARG A 96 6.32 -24.66 9.96
C ARG A 96 5.91 -26.13 10.03
N ALA A 97 5.18 -26.52 11.08
CA ALA A 97 4.74 -27.90 11.31
C ALA A 97 3.48 -28.28 10.52
N ASN A 98 2.48 -27.38 10.47
CA ASN A 98 1.13 -27.70 9.97
C ASN A 98 0.78 -26.96 8.66
N GLY A 99 1.74 -26.25 8.05
CA GLY A 99 1.49 -25.36 6.91
C GLY A 99 0.74 -24.09 7.30
N ASP A 100 0.06 -23.47 6.33
CA ASP A 100 -0.54 -22.13 6.46
C ASP A 100 -1.82 -22.07 7.32
N ALA A 101 -2.33 -23.20 7.82
CA ALA A 101 -3.67 -23.31 8.39
C ALA A 101 -3.84 -22.61 9.76
N GLU A 102 -2.80 -22.54 10.61
CA GLU A 102 -2.95 -22.06 12.00
C GLU A 102 -1.79 -21.17 12.51
N GLY A 103 -0.79 -20.89 11.66
CA GLY A 103 0.44 -20.23 12.07
C GLY A 103 0.77 -18.92 11.34
N ILE A 104 1.68 -18.14 11.91
CA ILE A 104 2.12 -16.84 11.35
C ILE A 104 3.53 -16.93 10.79
N THR A 105 3.89 -16.01 9.90
CA THR A 105 5.29 -15.90 9.44
C THR A 105 6.16 -15.22 10.51
N PRO A 106 7.49 -15.42 10.51
CA PRO A 106 8.40 -14.66 11.38
C PRO A 106 8.22 -13.15 11.24
N ALA A 107 8.01 -12.65 10.02
CA ALA A 107 7.76 -11.23 9.76
C ALA A 107 6.48 -10.73 10.42
N THR A 108 5.40 -11.52 10.36
CA THR A 108 4.14 -11.20 11.05
C THR A 108 4.32 -11.17 12.57
N ALA A 109 5.07 -12.12 13.13
CA ALA A 109 5.39 -12.14 14.57
C ALA A 109 6.13 -10.87 15.00
N TRP A 110 7.21 -10.51 14.29
CA TRP A 110 7.95 -9.28 14.57
C TRP A 110 7.11 -8.02 14.40
N ASN A 111 6.21 -7.99 13.41
CA ASN A 111 5.28 -6.88 13.23
C ASN A 111 4.32 -6.75 14.42
N TYR A 112 3.71 -7.85 14.88
CA TYR A 112 2.80 -7.82 16.04
C TYR A 112 3.50 -7.35 17.31
N TYR A 113 4.69 -7.90 17.58
CA TYR A 113 5.49 -7.50 18.72
C TYR A 113 5.89 -6.01 18.64
N SER A 114 6.23 -5.50 17.46
CA SER A 114 6.59 -4.09 17.27
C SER A 114 5.41 -3.14 17.50
N LEU A 115 4.19 -3.54 17.12
CA LEU A 115 2.97 -2.78 17.35
C LEU A 115 2.66 -2.67 18.86
N VAL A 116 2.78 -3.78 19.59
CA VAL A 116 2.65 -3.80 21.06
C VAL A 116 3.74 -2.98 21.73
N SER A 117 5.00 -3.13 21.29
CA SER A 117 6.11 -2.34 21.82
C SER A 117 5.94 -0.84 21.57
N ALA A 118 5.37 -0.45 20.43
CA ALA A 118 5.06 0.95 20.13
C ALA A 118 3.96 1.52 21.03
N TYR A 119 2.93 0.73 21.36
CA TYR A 119 1.92 1.11 22.34
C TYR A 119 2.53 1.31 23.73
N LEU A 120 3.33 0.36 24.20
CA LEU A 120 3.99 0.47 25.50
C LEU A 120 5.01 1.61 25.55
N HIS A 121 5.66 1.93 24.43
CA HIS A 121 6.49 3.12 24.32
C HIS A 121 5.67 4.41 24.46
N TYR A 122 4.46 4.48 23.89
CA TYR A 122 3.55 5.59 24.15
C TYR A 122 3.17 5.66 25.63
N CYS A 123 2.80 4.53 26.25
CA CYS A 123 2.50 4.49 27.69
C CYS A 123 3.69 5.00 28.54
N GLN A 124 4.92 4.69 28.13
CA GLN A 124 6.13 5.21 28.76
C GLN A 124 6.31 6.72 28.55
N GLN A 125 6.10 7.22 27.33
CA GLN A 125 6.22 8.64 27.00
C GLN A 125 5.23 9.52 27.78
N TRP A 126 4.05 8.97 28.08
CA TRP A 126 3.00 9.63 28.86
C TRP A 126 3.02 9.23 30.34
N GLU A 127 4.11 8.61 30.81
CA GLU A 127 4.36 8.31 32.22
C GLU A 127 3.38 7.33 32.88
N TYR A 128 2.57 6.59 32.11
CA TYR A 128 1.75 5.49 32.63
C TYR A 128 2.60 4.31 33.13
N ILE A 129 3.79 4.13 32.55
CA ILE A 129 4.80 3.16 32.98
C ILE A 129 6.18 3.82 32.99
N ALA A 130 7.05 3.43 33.92
CA ALA A 130 8.40 3.97 34.00
C ALA A 130 9.30 3.51 32.85
N GLU A 131 9.16 2.24 32.45
CA GLU A 131 10.00 1.60 31.43
C GLU A 131 9.15 0.74 30.51
N ASN A 132 9.52 0.65 29.23
CA ASN A 132 8.86 -0.22 28.28
C ASN A 132 9.31 -1.69 28.48
N PRO A 133 8.46 -2.59 29.01
CA PRO A 133 8.86 -3.98 29.27
C PRO A 133 9.11 -4.79 28.00
N ALA A 134 8.61 -4.33 26.84
CA ALA A 134 8.84 -4.96 25.55
C ALA A 134 10.21 -4.61 24.94
N ASP A 135 10.89 -3.59 25.45
CA ASP A 135 12.19 -3.13 24.94
C ASP A 135 13.38 -3.74 25.68
N THR A 136 13.20 -4.92 26.27
CA THR A 136 14.24 -5.64 27.04
C THR A 136 14.83 -6.80 26.26
N ASP A 137 16.12 -7.10 26.48
CA ASP A 137 16.79 -8.26 25.85
C ASP A 137 16.05 -9.56 26.15
N ARG A 138 15.63 -9.76 27.41
CA ARG A 138 14.82 -10.92 27.82
C ARG A 138 13.60 -11.15 26.93
N ALA A 139 12.88 -10.10 26.58
CA ALA A 139 11.67 -10.24 25.77
C ALA A 139 12.00 -10.44 24.28
N LYS A 140 13.07 -9.79 23.79
CA LYS A 140 13.55 -9.91 22.41
C LYS A 140 14.21 -11.26 22.13
N ASP A 141 14.88 -11.87 23.10
CA ASP A 141 15.55 -13.17 22.98
C ASP A 141 14.57 -14.34 22.78
N GLU A 142 13.33 -14.19 23.23
CA GLU A 142 12.25 -15.18 23.03
C GLU A 142 11.57 -15.05 21.65
N MET A 143 11.86 -13.98 20.91
CA MET A 143 11.32 -13.82 19.56
C MET A 143 11.92 -14.85 18.60
N PRO A 144 11.17 -15.30 17.59
CA PRO A 144 11.76 -16.10 16.52
C PRO A 144 12.88 -15.32 15.84
N ASP A 145 13.84 -16.04 15.25
CA ASP A 145 14.90 -15.44 14.44
C ASP A 145 14.34 -14.37 13.51
N ARG A 146 14.99 -13.20 13.51
CA ARG A 146 14.59 -12.14 12.59
C ARG A 146 14.65 -12.68 11.17
N PRO A 147 13.58 -12.52 10.38
CA PRO A 147 13.63 -12.91 8.99
C PRO A 147 14.78 -12.16 8.33
N THR A 148 15.75 -12.91 7.81
CA THR A 148 16.78 -12.36 6.94
C THR A 148 16.05 -11.83 5.71
N THR A 149 16.10 -10.52 5.51
CA THR A 149 15.57 -9.93 4.28
C THR A 149 16.61 -10.19 3.21
N ASP A 150 16.58 -11.37 2.58
CA ASP A 150 17.40 -11.60 1.41
C ASP A 150 16.84 -10.72 0.28
N SER A 151 17.52 -9.60 0.03
CA SER A 151 17.18 -8.68 -1.05
C SER A 151 17.17 -9.38 -2.42
N GLY A 152 17.90 -10.50 -2.58
CA GLY A 152 17.93 -11.29 -3.81
C GLY A 152 16.66 -12.10 -4.08
N GLN A 153 15.81 -12.32 -3.08
CA GLN A 153 14.54 -13.07 -3.20
C GLN A 153 13.32 -12.15 -3.41
N GLN A 154 13.58 -10.85 -3.56
CA GLN A 154 12.54 -9.85 -3.74
C GLN A 154 12.18 -9.70 -5.22
N GLN A 155 10.89 -9.81 -5.57
CA GLN A 155 10.48 -9.56 -6.96
C GLN A 155 10.92 -8.20 -7.47
N PHE A 156 11.48 -8.19 -8.68
CA PHE A 156 11.62 -7.05 -9.57
C PHE A 156 11.03 -7.44 -10.92
N TRP A 157 10.47 -6.48 -11.65
CA TRP A 157 10.10 -6.72 -13.05
C TRP A 157 11.37 -6.70 -13.88
N SER A 158 11.87 -7.89 -14.24
CA SER A 158 12.98 -8.00 -15.18
C SER A 158 12.62 -7.31 -16.51
N GLN A 159 13.63 -6.94 -17.30
CA GLN A 159 13.40 -6.36 -18.61
C GLN A 159 12.49 -7.26 -19.46
N GLN A 160 12.77 -8.57 -19.50
CA GLN A 160 11.98 -9.53 -20.25
C GLN A 160 10.52 -9.60 -19.75
N GLN A 161 10.30 -9.68 -18.44
CA GLN A 161 8.94 -9.70 -17.88
C GLN A 161 8.17 -8.43 -18.24
N ARG A 162 8.84 -7.27 -18.18
CA ARG A 162 8.27 -5.96 -18.53
C ARG A 162 7.91 -5.88 -20.01
N GLU A 163 8.79 -6.34 -20.89
CA GLU A 163 8.53 -6.38 -22.34
C GLU A 163 7.36 -7.30 -22.68
N THR A 164 7.30 -8.50 -22.08
CA THR A 164 6.20 -9.46 -22.28
C THR A 164 4.85 -8.86 -21.88
N ILE A 165 4.73 -8.31 -20.67
CA ILE A 165 3.44 -7.75 -20.23
C ILE A 165 3.05 -6.51 -21.05
N VAL A 166 4.02 -5.65 -21.42
CA VAL A 166 3.77 -4.45 -22.24
C VAL A 166 3.26 -4.85 -23.63
N SER A 167 3.92 -5.80 -24.29
CA SER A 167 3.50 -6.30 -25.60
C SER A 167 2.08 -6.85 -25.56
N TYR A 168 1.76 -7.64 -24.51
CA TYR A 168 0.42 -8.21 -24.35
C TYR A 168 -0.66 -7.14 -24.13
N VAL A 169 -0.43 -6.15 -23.26
CA VAL A 169 -1.44 -5.10 -23.02
C VAL A 169 -1.57 -4.14 -24.20
N ASP A 170 -0.50 -3.95 -24.98
CA ASP A 170 -0.57 -3.22 -26.24
C ASP A 170 -1.48 -3.95 -27.22
N GLU A 171 -1.23 -5.21 -27.52
CA GLU A 171 -2.05 -6.02 -28.45
C GLU A 171 -3.51 -6.07 -28.01
N ARG A 172 -3.77 -6.43 -26.75
CA ARG A 172 -5.13 -6.50 -26.18
C ARG A 172 -5.89 -5.18 -26.33
N ALA A 173 -5.23 -4.05 -26.03
CA ALA A 173 -5.89 -2.75 -26.11
C ALA A 173 -6.20 -2.36 -27.56
N HIS A 174 -5.29 -2.62 -28.51
CA HIS A 174 -5.54 -2.36 -29.92
C HIS A 174 -6.72 -3.20 -30.44
N ASP A 175 -6.69 -4.52 -30.21
CA ASP A 175 -7.74 -5.43 -30.66
C ASP A 175 -9.12 -5.05 -30.11
N ALA A 176 -9.18 -4.71 -28.81
CA ALA A 176 -10.43 -4.33 -28.18
C ALA A 176 -10.97 -2.99 -28.70
N ILE A 177 -10.08 -2.00 -28.90
CA ILE A 177 -10.45 -0.68 -29.44
C ILE A 177 -10.92 -0.80 -30.90
N ASP A 178 -10.23 -1.61 -31.70
CA ASP A 178 -10.57 -1.80 -33.12
C ASP A 178 -11.90 -2.57 -33.29
N ALA A 179 -12.21 -3.48 -32.36
CA ALA A 179 -13.47 -4.21 -32.36
C ALA A 179 -14.67 -3.32 -31.99
N ASP A 180 -14.57 -2.59 -30.86
CA ASP A 180 -15.57 -1.60 -30.45
C ASP A 180 -14.96 -0.65 -29.40
N PRO A 181 -14.65 0.61 -29.76
CA PRO A 181 -13.98 1.55 -28.87
C PRO A 181 -14.84 1.98 -27.66
N ARG A 182 -16.16 1.77 -27.72
CA ARG A 182 -17.09 2.11 -26.62
C ARG A 182 -17.40 0.92 -25.73
N SER A 183 -16.94 -0.28 -26.10
CA SER A 183 -17.14 -1.47 -25.30
C SER A 183 -16.47 -1.38 -23.94
N ARG A 184 -17.03 -2.10 -22.97
CA ARG A 184 -16.41 -2.30 -21.66
C ARG A 184 -14.99 -2.86 -21.79
N GLU A 185 -14.75 -3.76 -22.74
CA GLU A 185 -13.45 -4.39 -22.93
C GLU A 185 -12.42 -3.37 -23.44
N ALA A 186 -12.75 -2.53 -24.43
CA ALA A 186 -11.87 -1.48 -24.92
C ALA A 186 -11.47 -0.50 -23.81
N LEU A 187 -12.45 -0.03 -23.02
CA LEU A 187 -12.19 0.86 -21.89
C LEU A 187 -11.30 0.19 -20.83
N THR A 188 -11.57 -1.09 -20.52
CA THR A 188 -10.80 -1.84 -19.53
C THR A 188 -9.37 -2.09 -20.01
N ALA A 189 -9.19 -2.56 -21.25
CA ALA A 189 -7.88 -2.87 -21.82
C ALA A 189 -7.03 -1.61 -21.99
N ALA A 190 -7.60 -0.49 -22.43
CA ALA A 190 -6.89 0.77 -22.55
C ALA A 190 -6.45 1.35 -21.20
N ARG A 191 -7.32 1.29 -20.17
CA ARG A 191 -6.97 1.66 -18.79
C ARG A 191 -5.84 0.77 -18.25
N ASP A 192 -5.98 -0.55 -18.41
CA ASP A 192 -5.02 -1.52 -17.89
C ASP A 192 -3.65 -1.38 -18.57
N ARG A 193 -3.64 -1.10 -19.88
CA ARG A 193 -2.45 -0.70 -20.63
C ARG A 193 -1.80 0.55 -20.02
N ALA A 194 -2.55 1.63 -19.86
CA ALA A 194 -2.01 2.85 -19.24
C ALA A 194 -1.45 2.60 -17.82
N LEU A 195 -2.13 1.77 -17.03
CA LEU A 195 -1.68 1.38 -15.69
C LEU A 195 -0.35 0.62 -15.72
N VAL A 196 -0.21 -0.39 -16.59
CA VAL A 196 1.03 -1.17 -16.73
C VAL A 196 2.19 -0.27 -17.14
N TYR A 197 1.98 0.66 -18.07
CA TYR A 197 2.99 1.63 -18.46
C TYR A 197 3.40 2.55 -17.29
N VAL A 198 2.44 3.15 -16.59
CA VAL A 198 2.76 3.98 -15.42
C VAL A 198 3.56 3.19 -14.39
N LEU A 199 3.14 1.97 -14.03
CA LEU A 199 3.84 1.15 -13.04
C LEU A 199 5.25 0.73 -13.50
N GLY A 200 5.39 0.32 -14.76
CA GLY A 200 6.61 -0.25 -15.31
C GLY A 200 7.70 0.76 -15.66
N PHE A 201 7.38 2.07 -15.70
CA PHE A 201 8.32 3.09 -16.17
C PHE A 201 8.44 4.36 -15.29
N SER A 202 7.57 4.57 -14.29
CA SER A 202 7.62 5.80 -13.46
C SER A 202 8.21 5.62 -12.04
N GLY A 203 8.42 4.37 -11.61
CA GLY A 203 8.94 4.06 -10.27
C GLY A 203 8.01 4.44 -9.13
N VAL A 204 6.73 4.75 -9.40
CA VAL A 204 5.72 5.05 -8.38
C VAL A 204 5.36 3.83 -7.54
N ARG A 205 4.86 4.08 -6.33
CA ARG A 205 4.23 3.04 -5.51
C ARG A 205 2.79 2.87 -6.00
N GLY A 206 2.26 1.63 -5.99
CA GLY A 206 0.86 1.41 -6.37
C GLY A 206 -0.13 2.28 -5.59
N ALA A 207 0.09 2.45 -4.28
CA ALA A 207 -0.75 3.30 -3.43
C ALA A 207 -0.55 4.83 -3.67
N GLU A 208 0.43 5.25 -4.46
CA GLU A 208 0.58 6.65 -4.88
C GLU A 208 -0.32 7.00 -6.06
N VAL A 209 -0.71 6.00 -6.87
CA VAL A 209 -1.50 6.19 -8.11
C VAL A 209 -2.89 5.55 -8.06
N LEU A 210 -3.08 4.55 -7.20
CA LEU A 210 -4.35 3.87 -6.99
C LEU A 210 -4.97 4.28 -5.66
N ALA A 211 -6.30 4.15 -5.56
CA ALA A 211 -6.99 4.40 -4.32
C ALA A 211 -6.57 3.40 -3.22
N ALA A 212 -6.47 3.86 -1.98
CA ALA A 212 -6.22 3.01 -0.83
C ALA A 212 -7.44 3.04 0.10
N SER A 213 -8.13 1.90 0.24
CA SER A 213 -9.35 1.80 1.05
C SER A 213 -9.18 2.14 2.53
N ARG A 214 -7.93 2.24 3.01
CA ARG A 214 -7.56 2.51 4.39
C ARG A 214 -6.86 3.87 4.57
N ASP A 215 -6.80 4.70 3.54
CA ASP A 215 -6.21 6.05 3.59
C ASP A 215 -7.11 6.94 2.72
N ASP A 216 -8.04 7.63 3.36
CA ASP A 216 -9.02 8.55 2.77
C ASP A 216 -8.38 9.66 1.93
N ARG A 217 -7.14 10.03 2.26
CA ARG A 217 -6.34 11.00 1.50
C ARG A 217 -5.74 10.42 0.21
N ARG A 218 -5.82 9.10 0.01
CA ARG A 218 -5.36 8.41 -1.22
C ARG A 218 -6.57 7.89 -1.99
N THR A 219 -7.22 8.79 -2.71
CA THR A 219 -8.37 8.51 -3.58
C THR A 219 -8.00 8.05 -4.99
N GLY A 220 -6.71 7.82 -5.26
CA GLY A 220 -6.18 7.59 -6.61
C GLY A 220 -5.88 8.90 -7.33
N ILE A 221 -4.95 8.87 -8.29
CA ILE A 221 -4.58 10.07 -9.05
C ILE A 221 -5.69 10.47 -10.02
N THR A 222 -5.79 11.77 -10.24
CA THR A 222 -6.68 12.43 -11.18
C THR A 222 -5.92 12.96 -12.39
N TRP A 223 -6.61 13.36 -13.44
CA TRP A 223 -5.96 13.96 -14.61
C TRP A 223 -5.25 15.27 -14.27
N ALA A 224 -5.70 16.00 -13.24
CA ALA A 224 -5.01 17.19 -12.73
C ALA A 224 -3.60 16.88 -12.14
N ASP A 225 -3.33 15.62 -11.80
CA ASP A 225 -2.04 15.21 -11.25
C ASP A 225 -0.99 14.91 -12.34
N ILE A 226 -1.40 14.83 -13.61
CA ILE A 226 -0.55 14.47 -14.75
C ILE A 226 -0.18 15.72 -15.55
N ASP A 227 1.12 15.95 -15.71
CA ASP A 227 1.67 16.92 -16.66
C ASP A 227 2.41 16.16 -17.76
N THR A 228 1.78 16.01 -18.92
CA THR A 228 2.37 15.30 -20.07
C THR A 228 3.45 16.12 -20.78
N ASP A 229 3.44 17.45 -20.64
CA ASP A 229 4.41 18.34 -21.29
C ASP A 229 5.75 18.31 -20.55
N GLN A 230 5.69 18.27 -19.22
CA GLN A 230 6.87 18.13 -18.36
C GLN A 230 7.21 16.68 -18.04
N GLU A 231 6.38 15.72 -18.44
CA GLU A 231 6.48 14.29 -18.10
C GLU A 231 6.55 14.05 -16.59
N ILE A 232 5.67 14.71 -15.84
CA ILE A 232 5.63 14.68 -14.38
C ILE A 232 4.29 14.16 -13.89
N LEU A 233 4.35 13.35 -12.83
CA LEU A 233 3.19 12.94 -12.06
C LEU A 233 3.28 13.51 -10.63
N THR A 234 2.19 14.08 -10.15
CA THR A 234 2.05 14.58 -8.77
C THR A 234 1.45 13.49 -7.90
N VAL A 235 2.10 13.15 -6.78
CA VAL A 235 1.64 12.05 -5.91
C VAL A 235 1.73 12.41 -4.43
N LEU A 236 0.87 11.78 -3.62
CA LEU A 236 0.99 11.81 -2.17
C LEU A 236 2.01 10.74 -1.71
N GLY A 237 3.24 11.19 -1.42
CA GLY A 237 4.36 10.34 -1.04
C GLY A 237 4.15 9.62 0.30
N LYS A 238 5.08 8.71 0.64
CA LYS A 238 5.03 7.94 1.90
C LYS A 238 5.05 8.86 3.13
N SER A 239 5.77 9.97 3.02
CA SER A 239 5.89 11.04 4.02
C SER A 239 4.60 11.84 4.22
N GLN A 240 3.54 11.56 3.44
CA GLN A 240 2.29 12.32 3.42
C GLN A 240 2.45 13.75 2.91
N LYS A 241 3.51 13.99 2.14
CA LYS A 241 3.75 15.24 1.41
C LYS A 241 3.51 15.03 -0.08
N VAL A 242 3.13 16.11 -0.75
CA VAL A 242 3.03 16.14 -2.22
C VAL A 242 4.44 16.06 -2.79
N GLU A 243 4.66 15.09 -3.66
CA GLU A 243 5.93 14.80 -4.32
C GLU A 243 5.72 14.77 -5.85
N LYS A 244 6.78 15.07 -6.61
CA LYS A 244 6.79 14.94 -8.07
C LYS A 244 7.56 13.66 -8.45
N ALA A 245 6.92 12.83 -9.26
CA ALA A 245 7.46 11.60 -9.80
C ALA A 245 7.76 11.74 -11.30
N PRO A 246 8.87 11.17 -11.80
CA PRO A 246 9.11 11.13 -13.24
C PRO A 246 8.09 10.20 -13.91
N LEU A 247 7.50 10.63 -15.02
CA LEU A 247 6.59 9.83 -15.81
C LEU A 247 7.31 9.07 -16.93
N THR A 248 8.34 9.67 -17.52
CA THR A 248 9.05 9.23 -18.76
C THR A 248 8.17 9.29 -20.01
N ASP A 249 8.77 9.23 -21.19
CA ASP A 249 8.09 9.36 -22.49
C ASP A 249 7.11 8.20 -22.77
N ARG A 250 7.40 6.99 -22.27
CA ARG A 250 6.61 5.79 -22.58
C ARG A 250 5.20 5.86 -21.99
N PRO A 251 4.99 6.15 -20.69
CA PRO A 251 3.65 6.28 -20.14
C PRO A 251 2.88 7.46 -20.69
N VAL A 252 3.53 8.56 -21.09
CA VAL A 252 2.85 9.72 -21.71
C VAL A 252 2.05 9.31 -22.93
N ARG A 253 2.62 8.48 -23.82
CA ARG A 253 1.90 7.96 -24.99
C ARG A 253 0.71 7.10 -24.61
N ALA A 254 0.86 6.25 -23.60
CA ALA A 254 -0.22 5.36 -23.15
C ALA A 254 -1.36 6.14 -22.49
N LEU A 255 -1.01 7.12 -21.65
CA LEU A 255 -1.93 8.00 -20.97
C LEU A 255 -2.67 8.92 -21.93
N SER A 256 -2.00 9.49 -22.94
CA SER A 256 -2.64 10.37 -23.93
C SER A 256 -3.71 9.63 -24.74
N ARG A 257 -3.40 8.40 -25.18
CA ARG A 257 -4.37 7.55 -25.88
C ARG A 257 -5.52 7.15 -24.95
N TRP A 258 -5.21 6.84 -23.69
CA TRP A 258 -6.22 6.51 -22.70
C TRP A 258 -7.15 7.68 -22.41
N GLN A 259 -6.61 8.89 -22.20
CA GLN A 259 -7.37 10.11 -21.97
C GLN A 259 -8.33 10.39 -23.13
N THR A 260 -7.86 10.22 -24.36
CA THR A 260 -8.67 10.39 -25.58
C THR A 260 -9.85 9.41 -25.62
N LEU A 261 -9.63 8.16 -25.23
CA LEU A 261 -10.68 7.13 -25.24
C LEU A 261 -11.67 7.30 -24.07
N LEU A 262 -11.14 7.63 -22.89
CA LEU A 262 -11.92 7.84 -21.68
C LEU A 262 -12.78 9.10 -21.80
N ASP A 263 -12.27 10.15 -22.44
CA ASP A 263 -12.90 11.45 -22.64
C ASP A 263 -13.43 12.08 -21.33
N PRO A 264 -12.58 12.24 -20.29
CA PRO A 264 -13.03 12.70 -18.99
C PRO A 264 -13.59 14.14 -19.08
N PRO A 265 -14.78 14.43 -18.52
CA PRO A 265 -15.40 15.75 -18.57
C PRO A 265 -14.67 16.82 -17.73
N ALA A 266 -13.84 16.38 -16.77
CA ALA A 266 -13.08 17.27 -15.90
C ALA A 266 -11.75 16.62 -15.49
N GLU A 267 -10.76 17.46 -15.17
CA GLU A 267 -9.44 17.00 -14.70
C GLU A 267 -9.49 16.27 -13.35
N THR A 268 -10.57 16.46 -12.58
CA THR A 268 -10.81 15.77 -11.30
C THR A 268 -11.21 14.30 -11.46
N TRP A 269 -11.48 13.84 -12.69
CA TRP A 269 -11.75 12.42 -12.92
C TRP A 269 -10.52 11.57 -12.61
N PRO A 270 -10.70 10.37 -12.03
CA PRO A 270 -9.59 9.48 -11.78
C PRO A 270 -8.96 9.04 -13.10
N VAL A 271 -7.63 8.98 -13.13
CA VAL A 271 -6.89 8.45 -14.28
C VAL A 271 -7.21 6.97 -14.47
N PHE A 272 -7.33 6.22 -13.38
CA PHE A 272 -7.69 4.80 -13.41
C PHE A 272 -9.05 4.59 -12.77
N PRO A 273 -10.18 4.78 -13.49
CA PRO A 273 -11.50 4.49 -12.96
C PRO A 273 -11.70 2.98 -12.76
N SER A 274 -12.41 2.63 -11.69
CA SER A 274 -12.91 1.28 -11.47
C SER A 274 -14.10 1.02 -12.38
N PHE A 275 -13.99 0.01 -13.23
CA PHE A 275 -15.11 -0.51 -14.04
C PHE A 275 -15.82 -1.68 -13.36
N HIS A 276 -15.72 -1.75 -12.02
CA HIS A 276 -16.49 -2.70 -11.22
C HIS A 276 -17.94 -2.24 -11.13
N LEU A 277 -18.86 -3.02 -11.71
CA LEU A 277 -20.26 -2.63 -11.88
C LEU A 277 -20.95 -2.25 -10.57
N ALA A 278 -20.72 -2.99 -9.48
CA ALA A 278 -21.35 -2.67 -8.20
C ALA A 278 -20.87 -1.31 -7.66
N SER A 279 -19.56 -1.04 -7.75
CA SER A 279 -18.97 0.22 -7.28
C SER A 279 -19.44 1.41 -8.12
N LEU A 280 -19.57 1.24 -9.45
CA LEU A 280 -20.14 2.28 -10.31
C LEU A 280 -21.59 2.59 -9.96
N ARG A 281 -22.40 1.55 -9.71
CA ARG A 281 -23.81 1.72 -9.34
C ARG A 281 -23.99 2.42 -8.01
N GLU A 282 -23.18 2.04 -7.02
CA GLU A 282 -23.18 2.66 -5.70
C GLU A 282 -22.77 4.14 -5.79
N ALA A 283 -21.67 4.43 -6.49
CA ALA A 283 -21.20 5.80 -6.68
C ALA A 283 -22.21 6.67 -7.47
N ALA A 284 -22.83 6.11 -8.53
CA ALA A 284 -23.87 6.81 -9.27
C ALA A 284 -25.09 7.09 -8.40
N ARG A 285 -25.56 6.09 -7.62
CA ARG A 285 -26.69 6.25 -6.71
C ARG A 285 -26.44 7.37 -5.70
N SER A 286 -25.32 7.30 -4.97
CA SER A 286 -24.96 8.30 -3.96
C SER A 286 -24.90 9.70 -4.56
N GLN A 287 -24.14 9.90 -5.64
CA GLN A 287 -24.00 11.24 -6.24
C GLN A 287 -25.31 11.79 -6.82
N LEU A 288 -26.17 10.94 -7.38
CA LEU A 288 -27.47 11.37 -7.89
C LEU A 288 -28.44 11.71 -6.74
N GLN A 289 -28.40 10.94 -5.64
CA GLN A 289 -29.18 11.24 -4.43
C GLN A 289 -28.75 12.57 -3.80
N ASP A 290 -27.44 12.83 -3.70
CA ASP A 290 -26.89 14.08 -3.16
C ASP A 290 -27.30 15.30 -4.01
N ARG A 291 -27.55 15.07 -5.30
CA ARG A 291 -28.06 16.09 -6.25
C ARG A 291 -29.59 16.21 -6.25
N GLY A 292 -30.30 15.46 -5.43
CA GLY A 292 -31.77 15.49 -5.34
C GLY A 292 -32.47 14.92 -6.57
N VAL A 293 -31.81 14.04 -7.32
CA VAL A 293 -32.41 13.35 -8.46
C VAL A 293 -33.45 12.34 -7.96
N ASP A 294 -34.56 12.20 -8.69
CA ASP A 294 -35.65 11.31 -8.30
C ASP A 294 -35.26 9.81 -8.38
N THR A 295 -35.93 8.99 -7.58
CA THR A 295 -35.66 7.56 -7.46
C THR A 295 -35.80 6.81 -8.79
N GLU A 296 -36.76 7.19 -9.65
CA GLU A 296 -36.99 6.50 -10.93
C GLU A 296 -35.81 6.73 -11.89
N THR A 297 -35.28 7.95 -11.94
CA THR A 297 -34.06 8.28 -12.70
C THR A 297 -32.84 7.56 -12.12
N ILE A 298 -32.69 7.50 -10.78
CA ILE A 298 -31.59 6.77 -10.13
C ILE A 298 -31.65 5.28 -10.46
N ASP A 299 -32.82 4.66 -10.39
CA ASP A 299 -33.00 3.24 -10.71
C ASP A 299 -32.72 2.98 -12.19
N THR A 300 -33.15 3.87 -13.08
CA THR A 300 -32.85 3.80 -14.51
C THR A 300 -31.35 3.83 -14.75
N VAL A 301 -30.64 4.83 -14.23
CA VAL A 301 -29.18 4.96 -14.42
C VAL A 301 -28.45 3.77 -13.79
N THR A 302 -28.81 3.36 -12.58
CA THR A 302 -28.11 2.25 -11.90
C THR A 302 -28.42 0.88 -12.49
N SER A 303 -29.45 0.74 -13.34
CA SER A 303 -29.74 -0.50 -14.08
C SER A 303 -28.85 -0.73 -15.31
N LEU A 304 -28.17 0.32 -15.78
CA LEU A 304 -27.34 0.31 -16.99
C LEU A 304 -26.18 -0.70 -16.93
N SER A 305 -25.67 -1.05 -18.11
CA SER A 305 -24.46 -1.86 -18.27
C SER A 305 -23.22 -1.06 -17.83
N THR A 306 -22.06 -1.70 -17.69
CA THR A 306 -20.81 -0.98 -17.32
C THR A 306 -20.41 0.08 -18.34
N ALA A 307 -20.55 -0.20 -19.64
CA ALA A 307 -20.22 0.75 -20.71
C ALA A 307 -21.19 1.93 -20.70
N ASP A 308 -22.49 1.65 -20.62
CA ASP A 308 -23.52 2.68 -20.57
C ASP A 308 -23.45 3.50 -19.27
N LEU A 309 -23.04 2.89 -18.15
CA LEU A 309 -22.75 3.62 -16.92
C LEU A 309 -21.58 4.57 -17.12
N ALA A 310 -20.46 4.12 -17.71
CA ALA A 310 -19.33 5.02 -17.99
C ALA A 310 -19.77 6.23 -18.84
N ASP A 311 -20.70 6.00 -19.78
CA ASP A 311 -21.32 7.07 -20.57
C ASP A 311 -22.19 7.99 -19.72
N ALA A 312 -23.07 7.43 -18.90
CA ALA A 312 -23.90 8.21 -17.98
C ALA A 312 -23.06 9.03 -16.99
N PHE A 313 -21.91 8.52 -16.53
CA PHE A 313 -20.99 9.27 -15.68
C PHE A 313 -20.46 10.52 -16.40
N ARG A 314 -20.08 10.40 -17.68
CA ARG A 314 -19.63 11.54 -18.48
C ARG A 314 -20.76 12.53 -18.74
N GLU A 315 -21.90 12.06 -19.22
CA GLU A 315 -23.04 12.90 -19.59
C GLU A 315 -23.64 13.70 -18.43
N ARG A 316 -23.47 13.20 -17.20
CA ARG A 316 -24.04 13.80 -15.98
C ARG A 316 -22.99 14.43 -15.09
N ASP A 317 -21.75 14.60 -15.56
CA ASP A 317 -20.63 15.14 -14.78
C ASP A 317 -20.50 14.45 -13.41
N LEU A 318 -20.67 13.13 -13.36
CA LEU A 318 -20.44 12.32 -12.16
C LEU A 318 -18.97 11.90 -12.11
N THR A 319 -18.45 11.55 -10.94
CA THR A 319 -17.07 11.06 -10.79
C THR A 319 -17.07 9.55 -10.50
N PRO A 320 -16.52 8.69 -11.39
CA PRO A 320 -16.45 7.26 -11.13
C PRO A 320 -15.49 6.98 -9.97
N PRO A 321 -15.68 5.88 -9.21
CA PRO A 321 -14.72 5.49 -8.18
C PRO A 321 -13.38 5.12 -8.83
N ALA A 322 -12.27 5.50 -8.21
CA ALA A 322 -10.95 5.11 -8.69
C ALA A 322 -10.66 3.61 -8.44
N LEU A 323 -9.77 3.04 -9.25
CA LEU A 323 -9.25 1.70 -9.08
C LEU A 323 -8.44 1.62 -7.79
N THR A 324 -8.76 0.66 -6.93
CA THR A 324 -8.07 0.49 -5.65
C THR A 324 -6.75 -0.25 -5.83
N THR A 325 -5.87 -0.18 -4.83
CA THR A 325 -4.61 -0.95 -4.79
C THR A 325 -4.87 -2.46 -4.94
N GLU A 326 -5.92 -2.97 -4.32
CA GLU A 326 -6.33 -4.38 -4.46
C GLU A 326 -6.88 -4.68 -5.86
N GLY A 327 -7.65 -3.76 -6.45
CA GLY A 327 -8.04 -3.82 -7.85
C GLY A 327 -6.83 -3.89 -8.79
N GLY A 328 -5.81 -3.06 -8.56
CA GLY A 328 -4.56 -3.08 -9.32
C GLY A 328 -3.78 -4.39 -9.15
N ARG A 329 -3.74 -4.98 -7.95
CA ARG A 329 -3.14 -6.31 -7.74
C ARG A 329 -3.88 -7.39 -8.53
N TYR A 330 -5.20 -7.35 -8.49
CA TYR A 330 -6.02 -8.29 -9.26
C TYR A 330 -5.79 -8.14 -10.77
N THR A 331 -5.76 -6.90 -11.28
CA THR A 331 -5.43 -6.60 -12.68
C THR A 331 -4.07 -7.18 -13.06
N LEU A 332 -3.01 -6.90 -12.28
CA LEU A 332 -1.68 -7.43 -12.60
C LEU A 332 -1.62 -8.95 -12.53
N LYS A 333 -2.31 -9.58 -11.57
CA LYS A 333 -2.40 -11.05 -11.49
C LYS A 333 -3.02 -11.62 -12.75
N LYS A 334 -4.18 -11.09 -13.16
CA LYS A 334 -4.87 -11.49 -14.38
C LYS A 334 -3.98 -11.32 -15.61
N LEU A 335 -3.41 -10.13 -15.80
CA LEU A 335 -2.57 -9.82 -16.97
C LEU A 335 -1.29 -10.66 -17.02
N SER A 336 -0.64 -10.92 -15.88
CA SER A 336 0.55 -11.78 -15.84
C SER A 336 0.24 -13.19 -16.29
N GLN A 337 -0.91 -13.73 -15.89
CA GLN A 337 -1.36 -15.07 -16.26
C GLN A 337 -1.74 -15.14 -17.75
N GLU A 338 -2.51 -14.16 -18.24
CA GLU A 338 -2.95 -14.12 -19.64
C GLU A 338 -1.79 -13.88 -20.61
N ALA A 339 -0.81 -13.06 -20.22
CA ALA A 339 0.42 -12.81 -20.97
C ALA A 339 1.47 -13.93 -20.83
N ALA A 340 1.21 -14.95 -20.01
CA ALA A 340 2.14 -16.02 -19.68
C ALA A 340 3.53 -15.49 -19.24
N VAL A 341 3.56 -14.46 -18.41
CA VAL A 341 4.81 -13.91 -17.87
C VAL A 341 5.43 -14.94 -16.93
N ASP A 342 6.69 -15.31 -17.17
CA ASP A 342 7.42 -16.21 -16.26
C ASP A 342 7.68 -15.51 -14.92
N CYS A 343 6.91 -15.91 -13.91
CA CYS A 343 7.05 -15.48 -12.52
C CYS A 343 7.35 -16.66 -11.60
N SER A 344 7.79 -17.80 -12.15
CA SER A 344 7.93 -19.07 -11.42
C SER A 344 8.95 -19.03 -10.28
N ALA A 345 9.89 -18.10 -10.34
CA ALA A 345 10.86 -17.84 -9.27
C ALA A 345 10.27 -17.06 -8.07
N ASP A 346 9.07 -16.49 -8.19
CA ASP A 346 8.42 -15.71 -7.14
C ASP A 346 7.28 -16.49 -6.47
N PRO A 347 7.19 -16.55 -5.12
CA PRO A 347 6.11 -17.24 -4.41
C PRO A 347 4.69 -16.77 -4.75
N LYS A 348 4.53 -15.54 -5.22
CA LYS A 348 3.24 -14.98 -5.62
C LYS A 348 2.83 -15.42 -7.02
N ASP A 349 3.77 -15.80 -7.88
CA ASP A 349 3.53 -16.29 -9.24
C ASP A 349 2.75 -15.30 -10.13
N TYR A 350 2.99 -13.99 -9.95
CA TYR A 350 2.54 -12.92 -10.86
C TYR A 350 3.32 -11.62 -10.61
N LEU A 351 3.34 -10.70 -11.58
CA LEU A 351 3.97 -9.39 -11.45
C LEU A 351 3.27 -8.50 -10.43
N THR A 352 4.02 -7.96 -9.47
CA THR A 352 3.47 -7.16 -8.37
C THR A 352 3.70 -5.66 -8.54
N LEU A 353 2.81 -4.84 -7.95
CA LEU A 353 2.96 -3.38 -7.90
C LEU A 353 4.31 -2.92 -7.35
N HIS A 354 4.82 -3.63 -6.33
CA HIS A 354 6.10 -3.29 -5.72
C HIS A 354 7.29 -3.81 -6.55
N GLY A 355 7.12 -4.96 -7.22
CA GLY A 355 8.10 -5.47 -8.18
C GLY A 355 8.32 -4.53 -9.37
N ALA A 356 7.26 -3.86 -9.85
CA ALA A 356 7.36 -2.87 -10.93
C ALA A 356 8.31 -1.73 -10.53
N ARG A 357 8.06 -1.15 -9.34
CA ARG A 357 8.90 -0.10 -8.78
C ARG A 357 10.35 -0.54 -8.59
N ARG A 358 10.60 -1.74 -8.07
CA ARG A 358 11.97 -2.27 -7.91
C ARG A 358 12.67 -2.45 -9.25
N GLY A 359 11.98 -2.98 -10.25
CA GLY A 359 12.51 -3.13 -11.60
C GLY A 359 12.81 -1.79 -12.29
N VAL A 360 12.05 -0.73 -12.00
CA VAL A 360 12.41 0.63 -12.46
C VAL A 360 13.69 1.10 -11.79
N GLY A 361 13.80 0.97 -10.46
CA GLY A 361 15.01 1.37 -9.75
C GLY A 361 16.24 0.59 -10.20
N GLU A 362 16.06 -0.70 -10.49
CA GLU A 362 17.12 -1.55 -11.03
C GLU A 362 17.60 -1.04 -12.39
N ALA A 363 16.68 -0.72 -13.31
CA ALA A 363 17.05 -0.13 -14.59
C ALA A 363 17.81 1.20 -14.44
N TYR A 364 17.43 2.05 -13.47
CA TYR A 364 18.20 3.26 -13.16
C TYR A 364 19.56 2.96 -12.56
N TYR A 365 19.66 1.97 -11.67
CA TYR A 365 20.92 1.58 -11.05
C TYR A 365 21.90 1.09 -12.11
N ASP A 366 21.44 0.19 -12.98
CA ASP A 366 22.28 -0.44 -14.00
C ASP A 366 22.77 0.57 -15.05
N GLU A 367 21.95 1.56 -15.42
CA GLU A 367 22.28 2.52 -16.49
C GLU A 367 22.90 3.84 -15.99
N ALA A 368 22.54 4.30 -14.79
CA ALA A 368 22.91 5.62 -14.26
C ALA A 368 23.49 5.59 -12.84
N GLY A 369 23.54 4.41 -12.22
CA GLY A 369 24.13 4.21 -10.90
C GLY A 369 23.23 4.57 -9.71
N PHE A 370 23.80 4.38 -8.52
CA PHE A 370 23.09 4.45 -7.24
C PHE A 370 22.32 5.76 -7.00
N SER A 371 22.94 6.91 -7.30
CA SER A 371 22.36 8.22 -6.96
C SER A 371 21.08 8.49 -7.74
N ASP A 372 21.08 8.18 -9.03
CA ASP A 372 19.92 8.38 -9.88
C ASP A 372 18.81 7.37 -9.57
N ALA A 373 19.15 6.11 -9.26
CA ALA A 373 18.19 5.13 -8.76
C ALA A 373 17.51 5.60 -7.46
N GLN A 374 18.28 6.13 -6.50
CA GLN A 374 17.74 6.68 -5.25
C GLN A 374 16.76 7.84 -5.51
N ARG A 375 17.14 8.78 -6.39
CA ARG A 375 16.35 9.97 -6.73
C ARG A 375 15.09 9.60 -7.50
N ALA A 376 15.20 8.76 -8.53
CA ALA A 376 14.06 8.30 -9.33
C ALA A 376 13.01 7.60 -8.47
N LEU A 377 13.45 6.78 -7.51
CA LEU A 377 12.57 6.12 -6.57
C LEU A 377 12.09 7.01 -5.43
N ARG A 378 12.69 8.18 -5.16
CA ARG A 378 12.35 9.02 -4.00
C ARG A 378 12.52 8.24 -2.68
N HIS A 379 13.69 7.64 -2.48
CA HIS A 379 14.07 7.07 -1.19
C HIS A 379 14.65 8.15 -0.28
N GLU A 380 13.98 8.40 0.85
CA GLU A 380 14.43 9.37 1.86
C GLU A 380 15.77 8.94 2.49
N ASP A 381 15.92 7.65 2.82
CA ASP A 381 17.13 7.10 3.42
C ASP A 381 17.96 6.34 2.35
N PRO A 382 19.20 6.77 2.06
CA PRO A 382 20.13 6.07 1.17
C PRO A 382 20.35 4.60 1.56
N SER A 383 20.25 4.26 2.85
CA SER A 383 20.38 2.87 3.33
C SER A 383 19.34 1.94 2.72
N THR A 384 18.18 2.47 2.30
CA THR A 384 17.14 1.70 1.60
C THR A 384 17.62 1.26 0.23
N THR A 385 18.22 2.17 -0.55
CA THR A 385 18.78 1.85 -1.87
C THR A 385 19.99 0.92 -1.73
N SER A 386 20.88 1.16 -0.77
CA SER A 386 22.05 0.31 -0.53
C SER A 386 21.65 -1.12 -0.17
N LYS A 387 20.68 -1.31 0.74
CA LYS A 387 20.15 -2.64 1.05
C LYS A 387 19.47 -3.34 -0.13
N MET A 388 18.85 -2.59 -1.05
CA MET A 388 18.22 -3.17 -2.23
C MET A 388 19.26 -3.70 -3.24
N TYR A 389 20.36 -2.97 -3.44
CA TYR A 389 21.36 -3.28 -4.48
C TYR A 389 22.68 -3.87 -3.95
N ALA A 390 22.78 -4.17 -2.65
CA ALA A 390 24.00 -4.70 -2.02
C ALA A 390 24.60 -5.92 -2.73
N HIS A 391 23.77 -6.79 -3.32
CA HIS A 391 24.22 -7.96 -4.06
C HIS A 391 24.88 -7.60 -5.41
N LYS A 392 24.39 -6.55 -6.08
CA LYS A 392 25.00 -6.00 -7.30
C LYS A 392 26.29 -5.28 -6.98
N GLU A 393 26.26 -4.42 -5.96
CA GLU A 393 27.44 -3.69 -5.49
C GLU A 393 28.59 -4.67 -5.13
N ALA A 394 28.28 -5.78 -4.46
CA ALA A 394 29.27 -6.83 -4.16
C ALA A 394 29.82 -7.52 -5.43
N SER A 395 28.99 -7.75 -6.45
CA SER A 395 29.43 -8.31 -7.74
C SER A 395 30.32 -7.32 -8.50
N GLU A 396 29.90 -6.05 -8.59
CA GLU A 396 30.68 -4.98 -9.22
C GLU A 396 32.03 -4.79 -8.52
N LEU A 397 32.05 -4.80 -7.19
CA LEU A 397 33.29 -4.78 -6.39
C LEU A 397 34.18 -6.00 -6.65
N SER A 398 33.59 -7.17 -6.91
CA SER A 398 34.35 -8.37 -7.27
C SER A 398 34.97 -8.25 -8.67
N ASP A 399 34.24 -7.70 -9.64
CA ASP A 399 34.73 -7.46 -11.00
C ASP A 399 35.85 -6.42 -11.00
N VAL A 400 35.64 -5.29 -10.32
CA VAL A 400 36.66 -4.25 -10.09
C VAL A 400 37.87 -4.81 -9.35
N GLY A 401 37.65 -5.61 -8.31
CA GLY A 401 38.71 -6.32 -7.60
C GLY A 401 39.51 -7.22 -8.54
N SER A 402 38.83 -7.96 -9.41
CA SER A 402 39.46 -8.85 -10.38
C SER A 402 40.31 -8.07 -11.39
N GLU A 403 39.86 -6.91 -11.84
CA GLU A 403 40.65 -6.00 -12.69
C GLU A 403 41.87 -5.42 -11.96
N ILE A 404 41.71 -4.95 -10.72
CA ILE A 404 42.82 -4.40 -9.91
C ILE A 404 43.91 -5.44 -9.71
N PHE A 405 43.53 -6.65 -9.29
CA PHE A 405 44.48 -7.72 -8.98
C PHE A 405 44.96 -8.50 -10.22
N SER A 406 44.35 -8.30 -11.41
CA SER A 406 44.80 -8.93 -12.66
C SER A 406 46.17 -8.44 -13.14
N SER A 407 46.64 -7.29 -12.65
CA SER A 407 47.95 -6.71 -12.98
C SER A 407 49.09 -7.14 -12.04
N GLU A 408 48.79 -7.96 -11.04
CA GLU A 408 49.76 -8.48 -10.06
C GLU A 408 50.26 -9.91 -10.39
N GLU A 409 49.82 -10.49 -11.52
CA GLU A 409 50.44 -11.66 -12.19
C GLU A 409 51.44 -11.23 -13.26
#